data_AF-A0A8S2UPF2-F1
#
_entry.id   AF-A0A8S2UPF2-F1
#
_cell.length_a   1.000
_cell.length_b   1.000
_cell.length_c   1.000
_cell.angle_alpha   90.00
_cell.angle_beta   90.00
_cell.angle_gamma   90.00
#
_symmetry.space_group_name_H-M   'P 1'
#
loop_
_entity.id
_entity.type
_entity.pdbx_description
1 polymer ?
#
loop_
_entity_poly.entity_id
_entity_poly.type
_entity_poly.pdbx_seq_one_letter_code
_entity_poly.pdbx_strand_id
1 'polypeptide(L)'
;ASYPYKTTQQSCKARSSKVGAIKGYGNTLRGDEEGMRQALDTYGPLAAAIHTTTDLQFYGGSSSGHGAGIIDIPSCSKQVDHAIAIVGYGTENGKDYW
;
A
#
# COMPACT_ATOMS: atom_id res chain seq x y z
N ALA A 1 3.60 23.00 -5.36
CA ALA A 1 3.40 22.38 -4.03
C ALA A 1 3.85 23.35 -2.95
N SER A 2 3.08 23.51 -1.86
CA SER A 2 3.41 24.42 -0.74
C SER A 2 4.35 23.82 0.29
N TYR A 3 4.47 22.49 0.33
CA TYR A 3 5.39 21.74 1.20
C TYR A 3 6.04 20.60 0.39
N PRO A 4 7.20 20.83 -0.25
CA PRO A 4 7.85 19.82 -1.06
C PRO A 4 8.51 18.72 -0.20
N TYR A 5 8.50 17.49 -0.71
CA TYR A 5 9.17 16.35 -0.08
C TYR A 5 10.68 16.58 0.05
N LYS A 6 11.23 16.14 1.18
CA LYS A 6 12.67 16.10 1.46
C LYS A 6 12.99 14.71 1.99
N THR A 7 14.08 14.12 1.53
CA THR A 7 14.53 12.78 1.90
C THR A 7 15.13 12.70 3.32
N THR A 8 15.04 13.79 4.09
CA THR A 8 15.56 13.90 5.44
C THR A 8 14.54 14.59 6.33
N GLN A 9 14.59 14.30 7.62
CA GLN A 9 13.79 15.00 8.61
C GLN A 9 14.13 16.50 8.62
N GLN A 10 13.11 17.34 8.71
CA GLN A 10 13.23 18.79 8.76
C GLN A 10 12.43 19.33 9.95
N SER A 11 12.65 20.59 10.30
CA SER A 11 11.73 21.30 11.20
C SER A 11 10.35 21.49 10.54
N CYS A 12 9.30 21.49 11.34
CA CYS A 12 7.94 21.74 10.87
C CYS A 12 7.82 23.17 10.35
N LYS A 13 7.47 23.32 9.06
CA LYS A 13 7.24 24.62 8.41
C LYS A 13 5.77 24.83 8.01
N ALA A 14 4.87 24.06 8.62
CA ALA A 14 3.45 24.14 8.32
C ALA A 14 2.92 25.56 8.55
N ARG A 15 2.31 26.14 7.53
CA ARG A 15 1.55 27.40 7.62
C ARG A 15 0.06 27.06 7.61
N SER A 16 -0.77 27.91 8.22
CA SER A 16 -2.20 27.66 8.47
C SER A 16 -3.08 27.47 7.23
N SER A 17 -2.54 27.62 6.01
CA SER A 17 -3.19 27.27 4.75
C SER A 17 -3.34 25.75 4.61
N LYS A 18 -4.30 25.18 5.34
CA LYS A 18 -4.64 23.75 5.28
C LYS A 18 -5.21 23.43 3.89
N VAL A 19 -4.62 22.45 3.21
CA VAL A 19 -5.14 21.91 1.94
C VAL A 19 -6.30 20.93 2.18
N GLY A 20 -6.38 20.36 3.39
CA GLY A 20 -7.46 19.48 3.84
C GLY A 20 -7.34 19.19 5.34
N ALA A 21 -8.39 18.59 5.92
CA ALA A 21 -8.42 18.15 7.30
C ALA A 21 -9.06 16.75 7.38
N ILE A 22 -8.44 15.86 8.16
CA ILE A 22 -8.96 14.52 8.43
C ILE A 22 -10.01 14.67 9.54
N LYS A 23 -11.27 14.34 9.24
CA LYS A 23 -12.38 14.38 10.21
C LYS A 23 -12.56 13.06 10.96
N GLY A 24 -12.00 11.97 10.44
CA GLY A 24 -12.06 10.64 11.01
C GLY A 24 -11.32 9.64 10.11
N TYR A 25 -11.16 8.42 10.60
CA TYR A 25 -10.62 7.28 9.86
C TYR A 25 -11.31 6.01 10.35
N GLY A 26 -11.37 5.00 9.47
CA GLY A 26 -11.82 3.65 9.79
C GLY A 26 -10.70 2.65 9.56
N ASN A 27 -10.80 1.49 10.20
CA ASN A 27 -9.86 0.38 10.03
C ASN A 27 -10.65 -0.88 9.67
N THR A 28 -10.09 -1.71 8.80
CA THR A 28 -10.54 -3.08 8.61
C THR A 28 -9.93 -3.99 9.68
N LEU A 29 -10.49 -5.19 9.83
CA LEU A 29 -9.87 -6.21 10.66
C LEU A 29 -8.61 -6.75 9.97
N ARG A 30 -7.59 -7.08 10.76
CA ARG A 30 -6.35 -7.64 10.23
C ARG A 30 -6.62 -8.96 9.50
N GLY A 31 -6.29 -9.00 8.22
CA GLY A 31 -6.48 -10.19 7.37
C GLY A 31 -7.91 -10.37 6.83
N ASP A 32 -8.80 -9.39 7.05
CA ASP A 32 -10.13 -9.39 6.45
C ASP A 32 -10.08 -8.79 5.04
N GLU A 33 -9.65 -9.62 4.09
CA GLU A 33 -9.53 -9.23 2.67
C GLU A 33 -10.89 -8.86 2.06
N GLU A 34 -11.99 -9.50 2.48
CA GLU A 34 -13.32 -9.12 2.01
C GLU A 34 -13.73 -7.74 2.55
N GLY A 35 -13.52 -7.48 3.84
CA GLY A 35 -13.74 -6.15 4.42
C GLY A 35 -12.88 -5.06 3.79
N MET A 36 -11.67 -5.40 3.34
CA MET A 36 -10.80 -4.49 2.57
C MET A 36 -11.36 -4.22 1.16
N ARG A 37 -11.87 -5.22 0.43
CA ARG A 37 -12.54 -4.99 -0.85
C ARG A 37 -13.75 -4.07 -0.70
N GLN A 38 -14.61 -4.35 0.27
CA GLN A 38 -15.78 -3.52 0.57
C GLN A 38 -15.40 -2.07 0.92
N ALA A 39 -14.31 -1.89 1.68
CA ALA A 39 -13.82 -0.58 2.03
C ALA A 39 -13.22 0.17 0.83
N LEU A 40 -12.52 -0.51 -0.09
CA LEU A 40 -12.07 0.08 -1.37
C LEU A 40 -13.25 0.57 -2.20
N ASP A 41 -14.27 -0.27 -2.37
CA ASP A 41 -15.45 0.06 -3.17
C ASP A 41 -16.24 1.25 -2.59
N THR A 42 -16.29 1.34 -1.26
CA THR A 42 -17.10 2.34 -0.57
C THR A 42 -16.37 3.67 -0.37
N TYR A 43 -15.08 3.62 -0.02
CA TYR A 43 -14.33 4.78 0.46
C TYR A 43 -13.13 5.15 -0.43
N GLY A 44 -12.78 4.32 -1.42
CA GLY A 44 -11.63 4.53 -2.29
C GLY A 44 -10.33 3.97 -1.70
N PRO A 45 -9.16 4.47 -2.16
CA PRO A 45 -7.86 3.89 -1.82
C PRO A 45 -7.62 3.69 -0.33
N LEU A 46 -7.06 2.54 0.02
CA LEU A 46 -6.79 2.16 1.42
C LEU A 46 -5.30 2.25 1.73
N ALA A 47 -4.98 2.86 2.87
CA ALA A 47 -3.65 2.72 3.46
C ALA A 47 -3.52 1.31 4.04
N ALA A 48 -2.48 0.59 3.63
CA ALA A 48 -2.20 -0.78 4.08
C ALA A 48 -0.71 -0.92 4.42
N ALA A 49 -0.37 -2.02 5.10
CA ALA A 49 1.01 -2.38 5.38
C ALA A 49 1.27 -3.81 4.92
N ILE A 50 2.43 -4.03 4.32
CA ILE A 50 2.88 -5.34 3.80
C ILE A 50 4.25 -5.67 4.40
N HIS A 51 4.63 -6.94 4.31
CA HIS A 51 6.00 -7.37 4.54
C HIS A 51 6.79 -7.33 3.23
N THR A 52 7.94 -6.69 3.25
CA THR A 52 8.80 -6.59 2.07
C THR A 52 9.87 -7.67 2.06
N THR A 53 10.13 -8.22 0.88
CA THR A 53 11.25 -9.13 0.64
C THR A 53 12.10 -8.57 -0.50
N THR A 54 13.29 -9.13 -0.70
CA THR A 54 14.16 -8.80 -1.84
C THR A 54 13.45 -8.97 -3.18
N ASP A 55 12.47 -9.88 -3.27
CA ASP A 55 11.67 -10.11 -4.48
C ASP A 55 10.89 -8.86 -4.88
N LEU A 56 10.35 -8.12 -3.91
CA LEU A 56 9.61 -6.88 -4.16
C LEU A 56 10.52 -5.76 -4.66
N GLN A 57 11.77 -5.68 -4.17
CA GLN A 57 12.75 -4.69 -4.62
C GLN A 57 13.06 -4.81 -6.12
N PHE A 58 13.07 -6.03 -6.64
CA PHE A 58 13.38 -6.32 -8.04
C PHE A 58 12.16 -6.71 -8.87
N TYR A 59 10.95 -6.50 -8.34
CA TYR A 59 9.69 -6.89 -8.99
C TYR A 59 9.63 -6.41 -10.45
N GLY A 60 9.24 -7.31 -11.35
CA GLY A 60 9.20 -7.05 -12.79
C GLY A 60 10.56 -7.12 -13.51
N GLY A 61 11.66 -7.20 -12.77
CA GLY A 61 13.00 -7.46 -13.31
C GLY A 61 13.34 -8.95 -13.33
N SER A 62 14.25 -9.35 -14.21
CA SER A 62 14.73 -10.75 -14.34
C SER A 62 15.38 -11.32 -13.07
N SER A 63 15.82 -10.45 -12.16
CA SER A 63 16.56 -10.80 -10.95
C SER A 63 15.68 -11.11 -9.74
N SER A 64 14.38 -10.86 -9.80
CA SER A 64 13.46 -11.09 -8.67
C SER A 64 13.08 -12.56 -8.48
N GLY A 65 13.44 -13.47 -9.41
CA GLY A 65 12.96 -14.85 -9.41
C GLY A 65 11.44 -15.00 -9.66
N HIS A 66 10.69 -13.89 -9.63
CA HIS A 66 9.26 -13.79 -9.82
C HIS A 66 9.05 -12.91 -11.06
N GLY A 67 8.57 -13.49 -12.17
CA GLY A 67 8.34 -12.71 -13.41
C GLY A 67 7.41 -11.51 -13.20
N ALA A 68 7.31 -10.63 -14.19
CA ALA A 68 6.29 -9.59 -14.19
C ALA A 68 4.88 -10.22 -14.05
N GLY A 69 3.99 -9.61 -13.26
CA GLY A 69 2.63 -10.10 -13.03
C GLY A 69 2.23 -10.13 -11.55
N ILE A 70 1.31 -11.00 -11.17
CA ILE A 70 0.82 -11.06 -9.78
C ILE A 70 1.87 -11.69 -8.85
N ILE A 71 2.47 -10.85 -8.00
CA ILE A 71 3.46 -11.25 -7.00
C ILE A 71 2.82 -12.12 -5.90
N ASP A 72 3.46 -13.24 -5.58
CA ASP A 72 3.04 -14.15 -4.52
C ASP A 72 4.30 -14.85 -3.99
N ILE A 73 4.72 -14.44 -2.79
CA ILE A 73 6.01 -14.77 -2.20
C ILE A 73 5.78 -15.71 -1.01
N PRO A 74 6.15 -17.00 -1.09
CA PRO A 74 5.92 -17.95 -0.01
C PRO A 74 6.59 -17.60 1.32
N SER A 75 7.68 -16.81 1.29
CA SER A 75 8.40 -16.34 2.47
C SER A 75 7.80 -15.07 3.10
N CYS A 76 6.68 -14.58 2.60
CA CYS A 76 6.02 -13.38 3.12
C CYS A 76 5.56 -13.60 4.57
N SER A 77 6.02 -12.75 5.47
CA SER A 77 5.68 -12.79 6.89
C SER A 77 4.40 -12.01 7.17
N LYS A 78 3.70 -12.39 8.25
CA LYS A 78 2.61 -11.56 8.79
C LYS A 78 3.14 -10.32 9.51
N GLN A 79 4.44 -10.21 9.77
CA GLN A 79 5.08 -9.02 10.34
C GLN A 79 5.35 -8.02 9.21
N VAL A 80 4.57 -6.94 9.18
CA VAL A 80 4.62 -5.91 8.14
C VAL A 80 5.66 -4.83 8.47
N ASP A 81 6.31 -4.28 7.45
CA ASP A 81 7.41 -3.33 7.58
C ASP A 81 7.34 -2.16 6.58
N HIS A 82 6.40 -2.19 5.64
CA HIS A 82 6.26 -1.17 4.60
C HIS A 82 4.81 -0.73 4.40
N ALA A 83 4.59 0.58 4.37
CA ALA A 83 3.27 1.17 4.13
C ALA A 83 3.03 1.42 2.64
N ILE A 84 1.87 1.01 2.14
CA ILE A 84 1.44 1.15 0.75
C ILE A 84 0.03 1.74 0.67
N ALA A 85 -0.39 2.07 -0.55
CA ALA A 85 -1.78 2.38 -0.86
C ALA A 85 -2.33 1.32 -1.82
N ILE A 86 -3.40 0.63 -1.41
CA ILE A 86 -4.16 -0.25 -2.29
C ILE A 86 -5.14 0.62 -3.07
N VAL A 87 -5.15 0.50 -4.38
CA VAL A 87 -5.94 1.36 -5.29
C VAL A 87 -6.99 0.60 -6.09
N GLY A 88 -7.00 -0.71 -6.00
CA GLY A 88 -7.92 -1.57 -6.73
C GLY A 88 -7.81 -3.01 -6.25
N TYR A 89 -8.46 -3.88 -7.00
CA TYR A 89 -8.31 -5.33 -6.94
C TYR A 89 -8.84 -5.90 -8.26
N GLY A 90 -8.55 -7.16 -8.55
CA GLY A 90 -9.07 -7.84 -9.72
C GLY A 90 -8.68 -9.31 -9.78
N THR A 91 -8.94 -9.92 -10.93
CA THR A 91 -8.59 -11.31 -11.20
C THR A 91 -7.96 -11.40 -12.58
N GLU A 92 -6.77 -11.99 -12.66
CA GLU A 92 -6.08 -12.29 -13.91
C GLU A 92 -5.78 -13.79 -13.97
N ASN A 93 -6.19 -14.46 -15.06
CA ASN A 93 -5.96 -15.90 -15.26
C ASN A 93 -6.40 -16.80 -14.08
N GLY A 94 -7.48 -16.41 -13.39
CA GLY A 94 -8.01 -17.13 -12.22
C GLY A 94 -7.25 -16.88 -10.92
N LYS A 95 -6.32 -15.91 -10.89
CA LYS A 95 -5.60 -15.47 -9.69
C LYS A 95 -6.04 -14.07 -9.30
N ASP A 96 -6.51 -13.93 -8.07
CA ASP A 96 -6.92 -12.64 -7.50
C ASP A 96 -5.70 -11.80 -7.12
N TYR A 97 -5.83 -10.47 -7.23
CA TYR A 97 -4.78 -9.51 -6.86
C TYR A 97 -5.37 -8.23 -6.26
N TRP A 98 -4.52 -7.54 -5.49
CA TRP A 98 -4.70 -6.18 -5.01
C TRP A 98 -4.09 -5.16 -5.99
#